data_AF-A0A2Z4VAF7-F1
#
_entry.id   AF-A0A2Z4VAF7-F1
#
_cell.length_a   1.000
_cell.length_b   1.000
_cell.length_c   1.000
_cell.angle_alpha   90.00
_cell.angle_beta   90.00
_cell.angle_gamma   90.00
#
_symmetry.space_group_name_H-M   'P 1'
#
loop_
_entity.id
_entity.type
_entity.pdbx_description
1 polymer ?
#
loop_
_entity_poly.entity_id
_entity_poly.type
_entity_poly.pdbx_seq_one_letter_code
_entity_poly.pdbx_strand_id
1 'polypeptide(L)'
;MPAAPKDRRKLFAALRWTAAVLVFGAVGTGVAYEVTQPERTDIPGLSTKADGRWTYPALAKPVLPPGAALPFAKDNPDGIHYAGLTELLLPAPTGSTPDSALKLEKDGVVTVDTFLEEYDAAAREKLKEEFGNEGLRQITARGWTTPDGTRTRVYLLRFHASGFVDKFGGCGSTAKLNGVVRLQSDEDWRKAKSSQRIEVGSDGAYTGAASGSRSASEVSLYKEAKPTGDEQTALGCLQAGDVQAVILQNRKGEVATVPFHQTVILQYQLLG
;
A
#
# COMPACT_ATOMS: atom_id res chain seq x y z
N MET A 1 -43.55 75.14 28.89
CA MET A 1 -43.89 73.71 28.97
C MET A 1 -42.59 72.91 28.94
N PRO A 2 -42.33 71.98 29.88
CA PRO A 2 -41.11 71.19 29.87
C PRO A 2 -41.17 70.12 28.75
N ALA A 3 -40.04 69.89 28.08
CA ALA A 3 -39.95 68.99 26.93
C ALA A 3 -40.17 67.52 27.31
N ALA A 4 -40.91 66.78 26.46
CA ALA A 4 -41.19 65.36 26.67
C ALA A 4 -39.90 64.52 26.73
N PRO A 5 -39.79 63.55 27.66
CA PRO A 5 -38.58 62.74 27.81
C PRO A 5 -38.34 61.89 26.54
N LYS A 6 -37.10 61.90 26.04
CA LYS A 6 -36.68 61.13 24.85
C LYS A 6 -36.96 59.64 25.05
N ASP A 7 -37.63 59.03 24.09
CA ASP A 7 -38.00 57.61 24.09
C ASP A 7 -36.76 56.71 23.93
N ARG A 8 -36.19 56.30 25.07
CA ARG A 8 -35.02 55.40 25.13
C ARG A 8 -35.37 53.93 24.91
N ARG A 9 -36.66 53.58 24.77
CA ARG A 9 -37.11 52.18 24.65
C ARG A 9 -36.57 51.50 23.39
N LYS A 10 -36.50 52.22 22.27
CA LYS A 10 -35.94 51.71 21.01
C LYS A 10 -34.45 51.39 21.12
N LEU A 11 -33.72 52.18 21.91
CA LEU A 11 -32.28 52.02 22.12
C LEU A 11 -31.98 50.80 23.00
N PHE A 12 -32.76 50.59 24.06
CA PHE A 12 -32.69 49.38 24.88
C PHE A 12 -33.12 48.12 24.12
N ALA A 13 -34.12 48.22 23.24
CA ALA A 13 -34.53 47.10 22.39
C ALA A 13 -33.41 46.69 21.43
N ALA A 14 -32.79 47.65 20.74
CA ALA A 14 -31.66 47.38 19.86
C ALA A 14 -30.50 46.71 20.60
N LEU A 15 -30.13 47.23 21.78
CA LEU A 15 -29.05 46.67 22.59
C LEU A 15 -29.32 45.23 23.05
N ARG A 16 -30.57 44.91 23.40
CA ARG A 16 -30.99 43.55 23.78
C ARG A 16 -30.91 42.58 22.61
N TRP A 17 -31.33 43.00 21.42
CA TRP A 17 -31.22 42.17 20.22
C TRP A 17 -29.77 41.96 19.79
N THR A 18 -28.92 42.98 19.87
CA THR A 18 -27.48 42.84 19.61
C THR A 18 -26.82 41.87 20.60
N ALA A 19 -27.15 41.98 21.89
CA ALA A 19 -26.65 41.03 22.90
C ALA A 19 -27.12 39.60 22.61
N ALA A 20 -28.38 39.41 22.24
CA ALA A 20 -28.91 38.09 21.87
C ALA A 20 -28.16 37.50 20.67
N VAL A 21 -27.98 38.28 19.60
CA VAL A 21 -27.25 37.84 18.40
C VAL A 21 -25.80 37.47 18.73
N LEU A 22 -25.12 38.25 19.58
CA LEU A 22 -23.75 37.94 19.99
C LEU A 22 -23.67 36.65 20.81
N VAL A 23 -24.61 36.43 21.73
CA VAL A 23 -24.68 35.20 22.52
C VAL A 23 -24.96 34.00 21.62
N PHE A 24 -25.96 34.08 20.75
CA PHE A 24 -26.28 32.97 19.83
C PHE A 24 -25.16 32.72 18.83
N GLY A 25 -24.49 33.76 18.34
CA GLY A 25 -23.33 33.63 17.46
C GLY A 25 -22.16 32.94 18.15
N ALA A 26 -21.81 33.37 19.37
CA ALA A 26 -20.71 32.80 20.14
C ALA A 26 -20.99 31.34 20.57
N VAL A 27 -22.19 31.07 21.08
CA VAL A 27 -22.59 29.72 21.49
C VAL A 27 -22.70 28.80 20.27
N GLY A 28 -23.33 29.26 19.19
CA GLY A 28 -23.49 28.48 17.96
C GLY A 28 -22.15 28.12 17.33
N THR A 29 -21.21 29.06 17.26
CA THR A 29 -19.86 28.81 16.75
C THR A 29 -19.04 27.91 17.68
N GLY A 30 -19.15 28.10 19.00
CA GLY A 30 -18.48 27.23 19.97
C GLY A 30 -18.95 25.78 19.89
N VAL A 31 -20.28 25.56 19.84
CA VAL A 31 -20.86 24.21 19.70
C VAL A 31 -20.51 23.60 18.33
N ALA A 32 -20.58 24.38 17.24
CA ALA A 32 -20.19 23.87 15.93
C ALA A 32 -18.70 23.47 15.90
N TYR A 33 -17.82 24.26 16.51
CA TYR A 33 -16.40 23.93 16.60
C TYR A 33 -16.17 22.66 17.42
N GLU A 34 -16.77 22.54 18.62
CA GLU A 34 -16.63 21.32 19.44
C GLU A 34 -17.21 20.06 18.78
N VAL A 35 -18.29 20.18 18.00
CA VAL A 35 -18.88 19.02 17.32
C VAL A 35 -18.09 18.61 16.08
N THR A 36 -17.45 19.56 15.38
CA THR A 36 -16.77 19.28 14.11
C THR A 36 -15.29 18.98 14.25
N GLN A 37 -14.66 19.35 15.37
CA GLN A 37 -13.23 19.17 15.55
C GLN A 37 -12.76 17.75 15.91
N PRO A 38 -13.48 16.95 16.72
CA PRO A 38 -13.02 15.61 17.07
C PRO A 38 -13.03 14.68 15.87
N GLU A 39 -11.91 14.00 15.62
CA GLU A 39 -11.90 12.87 14.70
C GLU A 39 -12.81 11.76 15.25
N ARG A 40 -13.52 11.05 14.36
CA ARG A 40 -14.50 10.01 14.75
C ARG A 40 -13.92 8.96 15.70
N THR A 41 -12.60 8.76 15.67
CA THR A 41 -11.83 7.82 16.49
C THR A 41 -11.62 8.27 17.94
N ASP A 42 -11.73 9.57 18.22
CA ASP A 42 -11.42 10.17 19.52
C ASP A 42 -12.66 10.56 20.32
N ILE A 43 -13.84 10.15 19.85
CA ILE A 43 -15.10 10.36 20.58
C ILE A 43 -15.18 9.34 21.73
N PRO A 44 -15.27 9.78 22.99
CA PRO A 44 -15.41 8.90 24.14
C PRO A 44 -16.60 7.93 23.95
N GLY A 45 -16.34 6.62 24.03
CA GLY A 45 -17.36 5.58 23.83
C GLY A 45 -17.58 5.14 22.37
N LEU A 46 -16.92 5.78 21.40
CA LEU A 46 -16.92 5.42 19.98
C LEU A 46 -15.51 5.10 19.44
N SER A 47 -14.48 5.12 20.31
CA SER A 47 -13.13 4.73 19.93
C SER A 47 -13.11 3.29 19.42
N THR A 48 -12.77 3.13 18.15
CA THR A 48 -12.55 1.82 17.54
C THR A 48 -11.24 1.26 18.06
N LYS A 49 -11.26 0.02 18.58
CA LYS A 49 -10.03 -0.69 18.89
C LYS A 49 -9.14 -0.72 17.65
N ALA A 50 -7.84 -0.54 17.85
CA ALA A 50 -6.86 -0.68 16.77
C ALA A 50 -7.05 -2.05 16.11
N ASP A 51 -7.23 -2.06 14.81
CA ASP A 51 -7.43 -3.28 14.02
C ASP A 51 -6.11 -3.87 13.50
N GLY A 52 -5.00 -3.36 14.02
CA GLY A 52 -3.65 -3.80 13.70
C GLY A 52 -3.06 -3.13 12.47
N ARG A 53 -3.77 -2.26 11.74
CA ARG A 53 -3.19 -1.54 10.59
C ARG A 53 -2.07 -0.60 11.01
N TRP A 54 -1.06 -0.48 10.16
CA TRP A 54 -0.03 0.53 10.30
C TRP A 54 -0.46 1.84 9.64
N THR A 55 0.03 2.96 10.17
CA THR A 55 -0.19 4.28 9.59
C THR A 55 0.85 4.54 8.53
N TYR A 56 0.43 4.63 7.26
CA TYR A 56 1.29 5.01 6.15
C TYR A 56 1.15 6.51 5.86
N PRO A 57 2.21 7.18 5.36
CA PRO A 57 2.07 8.50 4.76
C PRO A 57 1.05 8.49 3.62
N ALA A 58 0.46 9.65 3.32
CA ALA A 58 -0.45 9.79 2.19
C ALA A 58 0.25 9.36 0.89
N LEU A 59 -0.38 8.43 0.16
CA LEU A 59 0.15 7.97 -1.12
C LEU A 59 -0.21 8.95 -2.23
N ALA A 60 0.76 9.24 -3.08
CA ALA A 60 0.56 10.01 -4.30
C ALA A 60 1.11 9.18 -5.47
N LYS A 61 0.32 9.10 -6.56
CA LYS A 61 0.83 8.53 -7.81
C LYS A 61 1.87 9.50 -8.41
N PRO A 62 3.00 8.99 -8.91
CA PRO A 62 4.03 9.84 -9.51
C PRO A 62 3.51 10.58 -10.73
N VAL A 63 4.05 11.77 -10.99
CA VAL A 63 3.75 12.54 -12.20
C VAL A 63 4.50 11.89 -13.36
N LEU A 64 3.76 11.48 -14.38
CA LEU A 64 4.35 10.84 -15.55
C LEU A 64 5.01 11.87 -16.49
N PRO A 65 6.02 11.46 -17.27
CA PRO A 65 6.53 12.26 -18.37
C PRO A 65 5.40 12.70 -19.32
N PRO A 66 5.46 13.91 -19.90
CA PRO A 66 4.43 14.38 -20.84
C PRO A 66 4.21 13.38 -21.99
N GLY A 67 2.96 13.00 -22.22
CA GLY A 67 2.58 12.05 -23.27
C GLY A 67 2.81 10.57 -22.93
N ALA A 68 3.33 10.24 -21.74
CA ALA A 68 3.44 8.86 -21.30
C ALA A 68 2.07 8.30 -20.87
N ALA A 69 1.75 7.12 -21.36
CA ALA A 69 0.54 6.40 -21.00
C ALA A 69 0.65 5.75 -19.61
N LEU A 70 -0.49 5.49 -18.96
CA LEU A 70 -0.53 4.67 -17.75
C LEU A 70 -0.23 3.20 -18.10
N PRO A 71 0.28 2.38 -17.15
CA PRO A 71 0.63 0.98 -17.43
C PRO A 71 -0.54 0.16 -17.99
N PHE A 72 -1.78 0.41 -17.59
CA PHE A 72 -2.96 -0.34 -18.06
C PHE A 72 -3.82 0.41 -19.07
N ALA A 73 -3.28 1.46 -19.68
CA ALA A 73 -3.98 2.19 -20.73
C ALA A 73 -4.00 1.38 -22.04
N LYS A 74 -5.05 1.57 -22.86
CA LYS A 74 -5.25 0.83 -24.12
C LYS A 74 -4.11 1.05 -25.13
N ASP A 75 -3.48 2.22 -25.08
CA ASP A 75 -2.33 2.63 -25.89
C ASP A 75 -0.97 2.21 -25.29
N ASN A 76 -0.97 1.44 -24.19
CA ASN A 76 0.21 0.85 -23.57
C ASN A 76 0.06 -0.68 -23.41
N PRO A 77 -0.01 -1.44 -24.52
CA PRO A 77 -0.30 -2.88 -24.48
C PRO A 77 0.75 -3.70 -23.73
N ASP A 78 1.98 -3.21 -23.63
CA ASP A 78 3.09 -3.90 -22.98
C ASP A 78 3.14 -3.68 -21.46
N GLY A 79 2.26 -2.84 -20.91
CA GLY A 79 2.19 -2.63 -19.47
C GLY A 79 3.29 -1.74 -18.90
N ILE A 80 3.92 -0.88 -19.72
CA ILE A 80 5.16 -0.20 -19.32
C ILE A 80 4.91 0.86 -18.25
N HIS A 81 5.68 0.80 -17.16
CA HIS A 81 5.73 1.86 -16.14
C HIS A 81 6.72 2.95 -16.53
N TYR A 82 6.21 4.09 -17.00
CA TYR A 82 7.03 5.25 -17.35
C TYR A 82 7.46 6.12 -16.15
N ALA A 83 6.91 5.89 -14.96
CA ALA A 83 7.38 6.54 -13.73
C ALA A 83 8.77 6.02 -13.31
N GLY A 84 9.51 6.82 -12.55
CA GLY A 84 10.72 6.33 -11.87
C GLY A 84 10.38 5.17 -10.93
N LEU A 85 11.13 4.06 -10.99
CA LEU A 85 10.79 2.85 -10.22
C LEU A 85 10.79 3.11 -8.70
N THR A 86 11.72 3.95 -8.22
CA THR A 86 11.80 4.37 -6.81
C THR A 86 10.57 5.19 -6.37
N GLU A 87 9.92 5.92 -7.27
CA GLU A 87 8.71 6.70 -6.97
C GLU A 87 7.47 5.82 -6.80
N LEU A 88 7.55 4.57 -7.28
CA LEU A 88 6.50 3.56 -7.13
C LEU A 88 6.67 2.72 -5.86
N LEU A 89 7.74 2.92 -5.08
CA LEU A 89 7.96 2.21 -3.81
C LEU A 89 7.08 2.77 -2.70
N LEU A 90 6.34 1.87 -2.04
CA LEU A 90 5.56 2.18 -0.85
C LEU A 90 6.44 2.89 0.21
N PRO A 91 6.02 4.05 0.76
CA PRO A 91 6.71 4.67 1.89
C PRO A 91 6.66 3.77 3.12
N ALA A 92 7.67 3.90 4.00
CA ALA A 92 7.63 3.19 5.27
C ALA A 92 6.49 3.74 6.15
N PRO A 93 5.83 2.90 6.96
CA PRO A 93 4.87 3.36 7.94
C PRO A 93 5.50 4.32 8.94
N THR A 94 4.71 5.25 9.46
CA THR A 94 5.10 6.20 10.49
C THR A 94 5.64 5.47 11.72
N GLY A 95 6.79 5.92 12.22
CA GLY A 95 7.46 5.33 13.38
C GLY A 95 8.34 4.11 13.08
N SER A 96 8.45 3.69 11.82
CA SER A 96 9.36 2.61 11.41
C SER A 96 10.80 3.10 11.31
N THR A 97 11.76 2.21 11.56
CA THR A 97 13.18 2.45 11.31
C THR A 97 13.60 1.86 9.96
N PRO A 98 14.48 2.51 9.19
CA PRO A 98 15.01 1.92 7.96
C PRO A 98 15.71 0.59 8.23
N ASP A 99 15.56 -0.37 7.31
CA ASP A 99 16.25 -1.66 7.43
C ASP A 99 17.73 -1.50 7.06
N SER A 100 18.58 -1.42 8.09
CA SER A 100 20.04 -1.31 7.92
C SER A 100 20.71 -2.50 7.24
N ALA A 101 20.04 -3.67 7.19
CA ALA A 101 20.57 -4.85 6.52
C ALA A 101 20.22 -4.88 5.02
N LEU A 102 19.36 -3.98 4.54
CA LEU A 102 19.07 -3.82 3.12
C LEU A 102 20.16 -2.93 2.47
N LYS A 103 21.00 -3.55 1.65
CA LYS A 103 22.08 -2.85 0.94
C LYS A 103 21.50 -2.08 -0.25
N LEU A 104 21.40 -0.77 -0.10
CA LEU A 104 20.94 0.14 -1.15
C LEU A 104 22.12 0.85 -1.79
N GLU A 105 22.12 0.92 -3.11
CA GLU A 105 22.94 1.86 -3.85
C GLU A 105 22.27 3.24 -3.89
N LYS A 106 22.85 4.15 -4.69
CA LYS A 106 22.29 5.49 -4.90
C LYS A 106 20.83 5.38 -5.39
N ASP A 107 19.98 6.28 -4.91
CA ASP A 107 18.58 6.43 -5.34
C ASP A 107 17.69 5.18 -5.09
N GLY A 108 18.07 4.33 -4.12
CA GLY A 108 17.30 3.16 -3.71
C GLY A 108 17.44 1.95 -4.63
N VAL A 109 18.42 1.98 -5.55
CA VAL A 109 18.76 0.88 -6.44
C VAL A 109 19.33 -0.29 -5.64
N VAL A 110 19.04 -1.51 -6.09
CA VAL A 110 19.55 -2.75 -5.51
C VAL A 110 20.22 -3.58 -6.60
N THR A 111 21.39 -4.13 -6.30
CA THR A 111 22.07 -5.05 -7.23
C THR A 111 21.36 -6.40 -7.29
N VAL A 112 21.47 -7.10 -8.42
CA VAL A 112 20.94 -8.46 -8.55
C VAL A 112 21.46 -9.36 -7.44
N ASP A 113 22.75 -9.32 -7.15
CA ASP A 113 23.35 -10.17 -6.10
C ASP A 113 22.77 -9.85 -4.71
N THR A 114 22.54 -8.57 -4.39
CA THR A 114 21.88 -8.19 -3.14
C THR A 114 20.44 -8.70 -3.06
N PHE A 115 19.66 -8.57 -4.13
CA PHE A 115 18.30 -9.11 -4.17
C PHE A 115 18.30 -10.63 -4.00
N LEU A 116 19.25 -11.32 -4.62
CA LEU A 116 19.40 -12.78 -4.51
C LEU A 116 19.82 -13.24 -3.11
N GLU A 117 20.28 -12.34 -2.22
CA GLU A 117 20.48 -12.65 -0.79
C GLU A 117 19.17 -12.92 -0.04
N GLU A 118 17.99 -12.69 -0.63
CA GLU A 118 16.71 -13.15 -0.07
C GLU A 118 16.45 -14.64 -0.30
N TYR A 119 17.19 -15.25 -1.23
CA TYR A 119 16.98 -16.62 -1.69
C TYR A 119 18.07 -17.58 -1.21
N ASP A 120 17.69 -18.85 -1.08
CA ASP A 120 18.60 -19.96 -0.80
C ASP A 120 19.74 -19.97 -1.81
N ALA A 121 20.97 -20.23 -1.34
CA ALA A 121 22.15 -20.23 -2.19
C ALA A 121 22.00 -21.12 -3.44
N ALA A 122 21.31 -22.27 -3.31
CA ALA A 122 21.05 -23.20 -4.40
C ALA A 122 20.11 -22.65 -5.49
N ALA A 123 19.30 -21.63 -5.20
CA ALA A 123 18.38 -21.02 -6.15
C ALA A 123 18.97 -19.80 -6.87
N ARG A 124 20.02 -19.18 -6.32
CA ARG A 124 20.55 -17.89 -6.80
C ARG A 124 21.06 -17.96 -8.23
N GLU A 125 21.85 -18.97 -8.58
CA GLU A 125 22.41 -19.12 -9.93
C GLU A 125 21.31 -19.22 -10.99
N LYS A 126 20.28 -20.03 -10.73
CA LYS A 126 19.14 -20.16 -11.64
C LYS A 126 18.38 -18.84 -11.80
N LEU A 127 18.09 -18.15 -10.71
CA LEU A 127 17.40 -16.84 -10.77
C LEU A 127 18.25 -15.79 -11.49
N LYS A 128 19.56 -15.82 -11.30
CA LYS A 128 20.51 -14.93 -12.00
C LYS A 128 20.50 -15.19 -13.51
N GLU A 129 20.47 -16.45 -13.92
CA GLU A 129 20.32 -16.84 -15.32
C GLU A 129 18.96 -16.37 -15.89
N GLU A 130 17.86 -16.59 -15.16
CA GLU A 130 16.52 -16.09 -15.54
C GLU A 130 16.54 -14.57 -15.75
N PHE A 131 17.17 -13.78 -14.87
CA PHE A 131 17.28 -12.33 -15.06
C PHE A 131 18.06 -11.92 -16.30
N GLY A 132 19.13 -12.64 -16.64
CA GLY A 132 19.90 -12.40 -17.85
C GLY A 132 19.09 -12.69 -19.13
N ASN A 133 18.32 -13.78 -19.12
CA ASN A 133 17.51 -14.21 -20.26
C ASN A 133 16.25 -13.38 -20.45
N GLU A 134 15.58 -13.02 -19.34
CA GLU A 134 14.27 -12.37 -19.34
C GLU A 134 14.36 -10.83 -19.28
N GLY A 135 15.57 -10.27 -19.44
CA GLY A 135 15.75 -8.84 -19.65
C GLY A 135 15.41 -7.97 -18.44
N LEU A 136 15.78 -8.39 -17.23
CA LEU A 136 15.71 -7.55 -16.04
C LEU A 136 16.48 -6.24 -16.29
N ARG A 137 15.83 -5.11 -16.04
CA ARG A 137 16.38 -3.76 -16.30
C ARG A 137 16.85 -3.06 -15.04
N GLN A 138 16.07 -3.18 -13.97
CA GLN A 138 16.33 -2.43 -12.74
C GLN A 138 15.67 -3.15 -11.55
N ILE A 139 16.34 -3.10 -10.40
CA ILE A 139 15.75 -3.42 -9.11
C ILE A 139 15.86 -2.18 -8.23
N THR A 140 14.77 -1.81 -7.58
CA THR A 140 14.77 -0.82 -6.49
C THR A 140 14.07 -1.40 -5.28
N ALA A 141 14.47 -0.99 -4.08
CA ALA A 141 13.86 -1.50 -2.87
C ALA A 141 13.70 -0.45 -1.79
N ARG A 142 12.77 -0.73 -0.87
CA ARG A 142 12.70 -0.07 0.43
C ARG A 142 12.44 -1.11 1.51
N GLY A 143 13.16 -0.99 2.62
CA GLY A 143 13.01 -1.86 3.77
C GLY A 143 12.88 -1.07 5.06
N TRP A 144 12.10 -1.59 6.00
CA TRP A 144 11.88 -0.99 7.30
C TRP A 144 11.56 -2.03 8.37
N THR A 145 11.73 -1.64 9.63
CA THR A 145 11.28 -2.41 10.79
C THR A 145 10.31 -1.55 11.60
N THR A 146 9.11 -2.05 11.82
CA THR A 146 8.09 -1.40 12.65
C THR A 146 8.37 -1.58 14.15
N PRO A 147 7.79 -0.76 15.05
CA PRO A 147 7.99 -0.89 16.49
C PRO A 147 7.58 -2.25 17.08
N ASP A 148 6.64 -2.94 16.42
CA ASP A 148 6.27 -4.31 16.79
C ASP A 148 7.37 -5.32 16.46
N GLY A 149 8.42 -4.95 15.72
CA GLY A 149 9.52 -5.82 15.32
C GLY A 149 9.25 -6.62 14.04
N THR A 150 8.30 -6.21 13.21
CA THR A 150 8.10 -6.77 11.86
C THR A 150 9.06 -6.09 10.89
N ARG A 151 9.95 -6.88 10.27
CA ARG A 151 10.81 -6.39 9.18
C ARG A 151 10.07 -6.55 7.86
N THR A 152 9.96 -5.48 7.09
CA THR A 152 9.36 -5.48 5.75
C THR A 152 10.40 -5.06 4.73
N ARG A 153 10.46 -5.76 3.59
CA ARG A 153 11.21 -5.35 2.40
C ARG A 153 10.30 -5.40 1.20
N VAL A 154 10.24 -4.31 0.44
CA VAL A 154 9.54 -4.21 -0.83
C VAL A 154 10.59 -4.05 -1.92
N TYR A 155 10.63 -5.01 -2.83
CA TYR A 155 11.44 -4.97 -4.04
C TYR A 155 10.53 -4.75 -5.24
N LEU A 156 10.90 -3.84 -6.12
CA LEU A 156 10.32 -3.69 -7.45
C LEU A 156 11.37 -4.07 -8.48
N LEU A 157 11.05 -5.07 -9.30
CA LEU A 157 11.86 -5.55 -10.40
C LEU A 157 11.19 -5.12 -11.70
N ARG A 158 11.88 -4.29 -12.50
CA ARG A 158 11.41 -3.87 -13.81
C ARG A 158 12.02 -4.74 -14.89
N PHE A 159 11.18 -5.29 -15.75
CA PHE A 159 11.54 -6.07 -16.92
C PHE A 159 11.32 -5.25 -18.20
N HIS A 160 11.62 -5.82 -19.36
CA HIS A 160 11.43 -5.12 -20.64
C HIS A 160 9.95 -4.88 -20.96
N ALA A 161 9.08 -5.81 -20.60
CA ALA A 161 7.64 -5.78 -20.87
C ALA A 161 6.94 -6.80 -19.97
N SER A 162 5.61 -6.75 -19.91
CA SER A 162 4.79 -7.65 -19.10
C SER A 162 5.03 -9.15 -19.35
N GLY A 163 5.24 -9.56 -20.61
CA GLY A 163 5.48 -10.96 -20.97
C GLY A 163 6.75 -11.58 -20.37
N PHE A 164 7.72 -10.76 -19.97
CA PHE A 164 8.95 -11.22 -19.32
C PHE A 164 8.77 -11.45 -17.82
N VAL A 165 7.80 -10.77 -17.20
CA VAL A 165 7.49 -10.94 -15.77
C VAL A 165 6.97 -12.35 -15.49
N ASP A 166 6.15 -12.91 -16.40
CA ASP A 166 5.56 -14.25 -16.27
C ASP A 166 6.58 -15.39 -16.11
N LYS A 167 7.84 -15.14 -16.49
CA LYS A 167 8.93 -16.11 -16.45
C LYS A 167 9.73 -16.08 -15.17
N PHE A 168 9.58 -15.03 -14.36
CA PHE A 168 10.31 -14.91 -13.10
C PHE A 168 9.83 -15.93 -12.07
N GLY A 169 10.65 -16.96 -11.81
CA GLY A 169 10.32 -18.04 -10.88
C GLY A 169 10.53 -17.68 -9.40
N GLY A 170 11.07 -16.50 -9.10
CA GLY A 170 11.44 -16.08 -7.76
C GLY A 170 10.26 -15.59 -6.90
N CYS A 171 9.04 -15.50 -7.45
CA CYS A 171 7.87 -15.12 -6.68
C CYS A 171 6.74 -16.14 -6.86
N GLY A 172 6.34 -16.79 -5.76
CA GLY A 172 5.26 -17.78 -5.77
C GLY A 172 5.42 -18.81 -4.65
N SER A 173 4.53 -19.80 -4.62
CA SER A 173 4.59 -20.89 -3.64
C SER A 173 5.84 -21.78 -3.75
N THR A 174 6.52 -21.75 -4.90
CA THR A 174 7.74 -22.50 -5.17
C THR A 174 9.02 -21.69 -4.94
N ALA A 175 8.91 -20.42 -4.57
CA ALA A 175 10.06 -19.56 -4.29
C ALA A 175 10.92 -20.18 -3.16
N LYS A 176 12.24 -20.13 -3.34
CA LYS A 176 13.24 -20.69 -2.42
C LYS A 176 13.87 -19.58 -1.58
N LEU A 177 13.11 -19.05 -0.64
CA LEU A 177 13.54 -17.98 0.26
C LEU A 177 14.43 -18.53 1.38
N ASN A 178 15.42 -17.76 1.80
CA ASN A 178 16.34 -18.17 2.86
C ASN A 178 15.61 -18.54 4.14
N GLY A 179 15.88 -19.74 4.65
CA GLY A 179 15.33 -20.23 5.91
C GLY A 179 13.85 -20.61 5.84
N VAL A 180 13.21 -20.57 4.66
CA VAL A 180 11.80 -20.91 4.47
C VAL A 180 11.68 -22.31 3.88
N VAL A 181 11.15 -23.25 4.65
CA VAL A 181 11.00 -24.64 4.19
C VAL A 181 9.93 -24.76 3.10
N ARG A 182 8.78 -24.10 3.31
CA ARG A 182 7.63 -24.17 2.40
C ARG A 182 6.75 -22.95 2.54
N LEU A 183 6.35 -22.39 1.41
CA LEU A 183 5.31 -21.37 1.33
C LEU A 183 3.95 -22.02 1.05
N GLN A 184 2.92 -21.50 1.70
CA GLN A 184 1.52 -21.87 1.49
C GLN A 184 0.71 -20.62 1.15
N SER A 185 -0.27 -20.76 0.25
CA SER A 185 -1.17 -19.67 -0.09
C SER A 185 -1.87 -19.12 1.15
N ASP A 186 -1.93 -17.80 1.26
CA ASP A 186 -2.66 -17.12 2.33
C ASP A 186 -4.17 -17.40 2.18
N GLU A 187 -4.72 -18.14 3.14
CA GLU A 187 -6.12 -18.55 3.08
C GLU A 187 -7.09 -17.40 3.30
N ASP A 188 -6.73 -16.43 4.13
CA ASP A 188 -7.57 -15.27 4.43
C ASP A 188 -7.70 -14.40 3.17
N TRP A 189 -6.59 -14.20 2.46
CA TRP A 189 -6.58 -13.54 1.15
C TRP A 189 -7.40 -14.29 0.12
N ARG A 190 -7.24 -15.62 0.04
CA ARG A 190 -7.99 -16.46 -0.91
C ARG A 190 -9.50 -16.40 -0.63
N LYS A 191 -9.90 -16.46 0.64
CA LYS A 191 -11.31 -16.34 1.08
C LYS A 191 -11.86 -14.96 0.71
N ALA A 192 -11.15 -13.88 1.03
CA ALA A 192 -11.56 -12.51 0.72
C ALA A 192 -11.72 -12.27 -0.79
N LYS A 193 -10.77 -12.74 -1.63
CA LYS A 193 -10.90 -12.67 -3.09
C LYS A 193 -12.10 -13.47 -3.61
N SER A 194 -12.35 -14.64 -3.03
CA SER A 194 -13.49 -15.49 -3.47
C SER A 194 -14.84 -14.88 -3.13
N SER A 195 -14.97 -14.19 -1.98
CA SER A 195 -16.23 -13.52 -1.61
C SER A 195 -16.51 -12.29 -2.46
N GLN A 196 -15.48 -11.51 -2.83
CA GLN A 196 -15.64 -10.36 -3.72
C GLN A 196 -16.03 -10.75 -5.15
N ARG A 197 -15.56 -11.90 -5.63
CA ARG A 197 -15.88 -12.40 -6.98
C ARG A 197 -17.36 -12.82 -7.12
N ILE A 198 -18.08 -13.06 -6.02
CA ILE A 198 -19.47 -13.54 -6.05
C ILE A 198 -20.50 -12.40 -6.11
N GLU A 199 -20.13 -11.13 -5.94
CA GLU A 199 -21.08 -9.99 -5.90
C GLU A 199 -21.11 -9.09 -7.15
N VAL A 200 -20.23 -9.30 -8.14
CA VAL A 200 -20.26 -8.52 -9.39
C VAL A 200 -21.11 -9.25 -10.41
N GLY A 201 -22.31 -8.72 -10.67
CA GLY A 201 -23.13 -9.05 -11.82
C GLY A 201 -22.31 -9.07 -13.11
N SER A 202 -22.64 -10.01 -13.99
CA SER A 202 -21.93 -10.33 -15.22
C SER A 202 -22.10 -9.26 -16.32
N ASP A 203 -21.85 -8.00 -16.01
CA ASP A 203 -22.05 -6.85 -16.89
C ASP A 203 -20.95 -5.79 -16.65
N GLY A 204 -19.70 -6.20 -16.85
CA GLY A 204 -18.55 -5.29 -16.88
C GLY A 204 -17.45 -5.86 -17.77
N ALA A 205 -17.40 -5.37 -19.00
CA ALA A 205 -16.41 -5.65 -20.04
C ALA A 205 -15.03 -6.12 -19.54
N TYR A 206 -14.82 -7.44 -19.53
CA TYR A 206 -13.49 -8.06 -19.51
C TYR A 206 -13.42 -9.10 -20.64
N THR A 207 -13.56 -8.64 -21.88
CA THR A 207 -13.29 -9.47 -23.07
C THR A 207 -11.78 -9.50 -23.31
N GLY A 208 -11.11 -10.39 -22.59
CA GLY A 208 -9.69 -10.69 -22.79
C GLY A 208 -9.31 -12.12 -22.39
N ALA A 209 -10.28 -12.97 -22.07
CA ALA A 209 -10.05 -14.40 -21.87
C ALA A 209 -10.02 -15.12 -23.22
N ALA A 210 -8.99 -14.85 -24.02
CA ALA A 210 -8.63 -15.68 -25.16
C ALA A 210 -7.15 -16.04 -25.01
N SER A 211 -6.89 -17.31 -24.69
CA SER A 211 -5.58 -17.98 -24.69
C SER A 211 -4.52 -17.44 -23.72
N GLY A 212 -4.40 -18.06 -22.54
CA GLY A 212 -3.12 -18.18 -21.81
C GLY A 212 -2.56 -16.94 -21.10
N SER A 213 -3.08 -15.73 -21.31
CA SER A 213 -2.60 -14.54 -20.60
C SER A 213 -3.14 -14.52 -19.18
N ARG A 214 -2.24 -14.62 -18.18
CA ARG A 214 -2.53 -14.15 -16.82
C ARG A 214 -2.96 -12.67 -16.93
N SER A 215 -3.88 -12.23 -16.06
CA SER A 215 -4.35 -10.84 -16.05
C SER A 215 -3.14 -9.91 -15.87
N ALA A 216 -3.14 -8.76 -16.56
CA ALA A 216 -2.06 -7.76 -16.49
C ALA A 216 -1.75 -7.25 -15.06
N SER A 217 -2.63 -7.56 -14.11
CA SER A 217 -2.50 -7.30 -12.68
C SER A 217 -2.83 -8.57 -11.87
N GLU A 218 -1.82 -9.29 -11.38
CA GLU A 218 -2.00 -10.48 -10.53
C GLU A 218 -1.41 -10.27 -9.14
N VAL A 219 -2.19 -10.57 -8.08
CA VAL A 219 -1.76 -10.50 -6.67
C VAL A 219 -1.90 -11.87 -6.01
N SER A 220 -0.79 -12.42 -5.55
CA SER A 220 -0.72 -13.71 -4.87
C SER A 220 0.04 -13.56 -3.55
N LEU A 221 -0.58 -14.02 -2.47
CA LEU A 221 -0.04 -13.94 -1.11
C LEU A 221 0.26 -15.32 -0.56
N TYR A 222 1.37 -15.43 0.15
CA TYR A 222 1.84 -16.65 0.77
C TYR A 222 2.36 -16.39 2.17
N LYS A 223 2.26 -17.40 3.04
CA LYS A 223 2.92 -17.45 4.35
C LYS A 223 3.73 -18.73 4.46
N GLU A 224 4.83 -18.66 5.21
CA GLU A 224 5.59 -19.83 5.58
C GLU A 224 4.73 -20.79 6.40
N ALA A 225 4.73 -22.05 5.95
CA ALA A 225 3.95 -23.10 6.56
C ALA A 225 4.67 -23.66 7.79
N LYS A 226 3.87 -24.07 8.78
CA LYS A 226 4.41 -24.73 9.98
C LYS A 226 5.08 -26.09 9.63
N PRO A 227 6.13 -26.48 10.37
CA PRO A 227 6.78 -25.71 11.44
C PRO A 227 7.64 -24.57 10.90
N THR A 228 7.50 -23.39 11.51
CA THR A 228 8.36 -22.21 11.28
C THR A 228 9.55 -22.23 12.23
N GLY A 229 10.63 -21.52 11.87
CA GLY A 229 11.71 -21.19 12.80
C GLY A 229 11.29 -20.17 13.87
N ASP A 230 12.27 -19.43 14.41
CA ASP A 230 12.02 -18.34 15.36
C ASP A 230 11.21 -17.19 14.75
N GLU A 231 11.34 -17.00 13.44
CA GLU A 231 10.59 -16.04 12.63
C GLU A 231 9.74 -16.77 11.59
N GLN A 232 8.57 -16.19 11.29
CA GLN A 232 7.78 -16.56 10.12
C GLN A 232 8.02 -15.55 9.01
N THR A 233 8.06 -16.05 7.78
CA THR A 233 8.08 -15.23 6.56
C THR A 233 6.71 -15.20 5.87
N ALA A 234 6.28 -14.02 5.43
CA ALA A 234 5.18 -13.83 4.48
C ALA A 234 5.70 -13.23 3.17
N LEU A 235 5.17 -13.70 2.05
CA LEU A 235 5.57 -13.32 0.69
C LEU A 235 4.35 -12.80 -0.08
N GLY A 236 4.42 -11.53 -0.51
CA GLY A 236 3.50 -10.93 -1.46
C GLY A 236 4.13 -10.86 -2.83
N CYS A 237 3.45 -11.45 -3.82
CA CYS A 237 3.79 -11.39 -5.23
C CYS A 237 2.76 -10.55 -5.95
N LEU A 238 3.20 -9.46 -6.56
CA LEU A 238 2.35 -8.59 -7.34
C LEU A 238 2.99 -8.32 -8.70
N GLN A 239 2.29 -8.72 -9.76
CA GLN A 239 2.65 -8.35 -11.13
C GLN A 239 1.77 -7.20 -11.57
N ALA A 240 2.39 -6.16 -12.12
CA ALA A 240 1.73 -5.02 -12.72
C ALA A 240 2.51 -4.64 -13.98
N GLY A 241 1.98 -5.00 -15.15
CA GLY A 241 2.65 -4.71 -16.41
C GLY A 241 4.08 -5.25 -16.45
N ASP A 242 5.07 -4.40 -16.75
CA ASP A 242 6.51 -4.71 -16.77
C ASP A 242 7.19 -4.81 -15.39
N VAL A 243 6.43 -4.68 -14.29
CA VAL A 243 6.97 -4.68 -12.93
C VAL A 243 6.49 -5.90 -12.14
N GLN A 244 7.44 -6.60 -11.51
CA GLN A 244 7.19 -7.55 -10.42
C GLN A 244 7.55 -6.91 -9.08
N ALA A 245 6.57 -6.78 -8.20
CA ALA A 245 6.80 -6.51 -6.80
C ALA A 245 6.96 -7.81 -6.00
N VAL A 246 8.03 -7.89 -5.21
CA VAL A 246 8.29 -8.95 -4.22
C VAL A 246 8.30 -8.28 -2.85
N ILE A 247 7.32 -8.63 -2.02
CA ILE A 247 7.11 -8.04 -0.70
C ILE A 247 7.35 -9.11 0.35
N LEU A 248 8.38 -8.94 1.17
CA LEU A 248 8.73 -9.85 2.25
C LEU A 248 8.40 -9.21 3.58
N GLN A 249 7.71 -9.95 4.44
CA GLN A 249 7.58 -9.61 5.86
C GLN A 249 8.11 -10.74 6.72
N ASN A 250 9.04 -10.42 7.61
CA ASN A 250 9.58 -11.35 8.60
C ASN A 250 9.22 -10.87 9.99
N ARG A 251 8.77 -11.80 10.84
CA ARG A 251 8.41 -11.48 12.21
C ARG A 251 8.70 -12.65 13.12
N LYS A 252 9.35 -12.37 14.27
CA LYS A 252 9.45 -13.33 15.36
C LYS A 252 8.07 -13.85 15.75
N GLY A 253 7.89 -15.16 15.77
CA GLY A 253 6.58 -15.78 15.91
C GLY A 253 5.80 -15.75 14.60
N GLU A 254 4.73 -14.95 14.53
CA GLU A 254 3.80 -14.95 13.39
C GLU A 254 3.71 -13.56 12.73
N VAL A 255 3.66 -13.53 11.40
CA VAL A 255 3.36 -12.31 10.64
C VAL A 255 1.87 -12.04 10.68
N ALA A 256 1.50 -10.91 11.27
CA ALA A 256 0.11 -10.47 11.37
C ALA A 256 -0.51 -10.26 9.97
N THR A 257 -1.68 -10.87 9.75
CA THR A 257 -2.38 -10.85 8.46
C THR A 257 -2.73 -9.44 8.00
N VAL A 258 -3.26 -8.60 8.90
CA VAL A 258 -3.79 -7.27 8.53
C VAL A 258 -2.69 -6.32 8.03
N PRO A 259 -1.57 -6.08 8.75
CA PRO A 259 -0.46 -5.29 8.22
C PRO A 259 0.11 -5.80 6.90
N PHE A 260 0.23 -7.13 6.77
CA PHE A 260 0.76 -7.74 5.57
C PHE A 260 -0.13 -7.46 4.36
N HIS A 261 -1.43 -7.74 4.47
CA HIS A 261 -2.40 -7.48 3.40
C HIS A 261 -2.47 -5.99 3.07
N GLN A 262 -2.48 -5.11 4.10
CA GLN A 262 -2.46 -3.67 3.91
C GLN A 262 -1.24 -3.23 3.08
N THR A 263 -0.04 -3.72 3.41
CA THR A 263 1.20 -3.39 2.70
C THR A 263 1.11 -3.75 1.22
N VAL A 264 0.60 -4.95 0.91
CA VAL A 264 0.47 -5.39 -0.48
C VAL A 264 -0.58 -4.59 -1.25
N ILE A 265 -1.73 -4.29 -0.63
CA ILE A 265 -2.78 -3.48 -1.25
C ILE A 265 -2.26 -2.07 -1.55
N LEU A 266 -1.56 -1.44 -0.61
CA LEU A 266 -1.03 -0.09 -0.81
C LEU A 266 0.06 -0.05 -1.89
N GLN A 267 0.92 -1.08 -1.95
CA GLN A 267 1.90 -1.19 -3.04
C GLN A 267 1.21 -1.42 -4.40
N TYR A 268 0.13 -2.19 -4.43
CA TYR A 268 -0.68 -2.37 -5.65
C TYR A 268 -1.27 -1.06 -6.15
N GLN A 269 -1.81 -0.24 -5.25
CA GLN A 269 -2.38 1.07 -5.63
C GLN A 269 -1.35 2.01 -6.26
N LEU A 270 -0.08 1.95 -5.85
CA LEU A 270 0.99 2.74 -6.45
C LEU A 270 1.33 2.28 -7.87
N LEU A 271 1.17 0.99 -8.17
CA LEU A 271 1.53 0.41 -9.46
C LEU A 271 0.46 0.56 -10.55
N GLY A 272 -0.73 1.05 -10.23
CA GLY A 272 -1.71 1.40 -11.27
C GLY A 272 -3.07 0.80 -11.03
#